data_AF-A0A4R3YBX2-F1
#
_entry.id   AF-A0A4R3YBX2-F1
#
_cell.length_a   1.000
_cell.length_b   1.000
_cell.length_c   1.000
_cell.angle_alpha   90.00
_cell.angle_beta   90.00
_cell.angle_gamma   90.00
#
_symmetry.space_group_name_H-M   'P 1'
#
loop_
_entity.id
_entity.type
_entity.pdbx_description
1 polymer ?
#
loop_
_entity_poly.entity_id
_entity_poly.type
_entity_poly.pdbx_seq_one_letter_code
_entity_poly.pdbx_strand_id
1 'polypeptide(L)'
;MLKLVKLLLSVSLFMTSITAFSDTRTDVGVSIGNGGISNFYLAIGEYYRVPEREVVFIRERRIPDYDIPVVLFLAERARVEPEVIIDYRLRGRSWMDITLHFGLDPQIYYVPVREVYGPPYGHAYGHYKNKNKRKIRLDDDDVVNMVNLRFISERYGYAPEEVMRMRSRGDNFIVINEDVRRSKKDKYYDKRDKEWDKRERKEMKERNKEWKHQGKGRDD
;
A
#
# COMPACT_ATOMS: atom_id res chain seq x y z
N MET A 1 16.92 -50.04 63.72
CA MET A 1 15.54 -49.52 63.85
C MET A 1 15.16 -48.80 62.56
N LEU A 2 14.12 -49.30 61.89
CA LEU A 2 13.12 -48.62 61.03
C LEU A 2 13.50 -47.48 60.03
N LYS A 3 13.12 -47.75 58.77
CA LYS A 3 12.56 -46.88 57.70
C LYS A 3 13.57 -46.15 56.78
N LEU A 4 13.75 -46.63 55.55
CA LEU A 4 12.95 -46.35 54.33
C LEU A 4 13.14 -44.94 53.77
N VAL A 5 13.97 -44.81 52.73
CA VAL A 5 13.67 -43.92 51.58
C VAL A 5 14.22 -44.60 50.32
N LYS A 6 13.31 -45.13 49.50
CA LYS A 6 13.57 -45.42 48.08
C LYS A 6 13.64 -44.07 47.37
N LEU A 7 14.68 -43.81 46.57
CA LEU A 7 14.54 -42.82 45.50
C LEU A 7 15.15 -43.35 44.21
N LEU A 8 14.26 -43.49 43.24
CA LEU A 8 14.45 -43.99 41.89
C LEU A 8 15.48 -43.18 41.10
N LEU A 9 16.26 -43.91 40.29
CA LEU A 9 16.88 -43.38 39.08
C LEU A 9 15.79 -42.79 38.16
N SER A 10 15.96 -41.54 37.74
CA SER A 10 15.32 -41.03 36.52
C SER A 10 16.40 -40.48 35.59
N VAL A 11 16.68 -41.25 34.53
CA VAL A 11 17.50 -40.84 33.39
C VAL A 11 16.69 -39.86 32.56
N SER A 12 17.09 -38.59 32.51
CA SER A 12 16.50 -37.61 31.59
C SER A 12 17.15 -37.74 30.21
N LEU A 13 16.40 -38.33 29.29
CA LEU A 13 16.72 -38.42 27.86
C LEU A 13 16.54 -37.03 27.22
N PHE A 14 17.63 -36.36 26.88
CA PHE A 14 17.61 -35.15 26.05
C PHE A 14 17.31 -35.57 24.60
N MET A 15 16.04 -35.51 24.21
CA MET A 15 15.63 -35.57 22.80
C MET A 15 15.86 -34.21 22.17
N THR A 16 16.86 -34.12 21.30
CA THR A 16 17.10 -32.97 20.41
C THR A 16 16.02 -32.94 19.32
N SER A 17 15.07 -32.01 19.43
CA SER A 17 14.13 -31.74 18.35
C SER A 17 14.83 -31.02 17.21
N ILE A 18 14.99 -31.70 16.09
CA ILE A 18 15.32 -31.08 14.80
C ILE A 18 14.12 -30.21 14.42
N THR A 19 14.27 -28.88 14.48
CA THR A 19 13.27 -27.97 13.91
C THR A 19 13.35 -28.06 12.40
N ALA A 20 12.40 -28.78 11.79
CA ALA A 20 12.14 -28.65 10.37
C ALA A 20 11.59 -27.23 10.12
N PHE A 21 12.30 -26.44 9.32
CA PHE A 21 11.73 -25.24 8.73
C PHE A 21 10.68 -25.69 7.71
N SER A 22 9.39 -25.59 8.06
CA SER A 22 8.32 -25.71 7.07
C SER A 22 8.36 -24.48 6.16
N ASP A 23 8.77 -24.72 4.92
CA ASP A 23 8.65 -23.78 3.82
C ASP A 23 7.15 -23.52 3.60
N THR A 24 6.66 -22.40 4.16
CA THR A 24 5.24 -22.05 4.05
C THR A 24 5.06 -21.41 2.69
N ARG A 25 4.77 -22.24 1.69
CA ARG A 25 4.25 -21.81 0.39
C ARG A 25 2.90 -21.15 0.64
N THR A 26 2.88 -19.83 0.74
CA THR A 26 1.65 -19.05 0.92
C THR A 26 0.80 -19.24 -0.33
N ASP A 27 -0.24 -20.06 -0.18
CA ASP A 27 -1.33 -20.19 -1.15
C ASP A 27 -2.05 -18.84 -1.20
N VAL A 28 -1.83 -18.06 -2.26
CA VAL A 28 -2.53 -16.80 -2.51
C VAL A 28 -3.95 -17.15 -2.95
N GLY A 29 -4.79 -17.51 -1.99
CA GLY A 29 -6.20 -17.74 -2.17
C GLY A 29 -6.92 -16.43 -2.48
N VAL A 30 -7.16 -16.18 -3.77
CA VAL A 30 -8.02 -15.08 -4.24
C VAL A 30 -9.48 -15.43 -3.89
N SER A 31 -9.90 -15.09 -2.69
CA SER A 31 -11.32 -15.05 -2.33
C SER A 31 -11.86 -13.66 -2.68
N ILE A 32 -12.78 -13.61 -3.64
CA ILE A 32 -13.48 -12.39 -4.09
C ILE A 32 -14.41 -11.95 -2.94
N GLY A 33 -13.83 -11.22 -1.99
CA GLY A 33 -14.45 -10.80 -0.74
C GLY A 33 -13.39 -10.33 0.26
N ASN A 34 -12.34 -11.14 0.45
CA ASN A 34 -11.16 -10.80 1.25
C ASN A 34 -9.97 -10.31 0.40
N GLY A 35 -9.95 -10.57 -0.92
CA GLY A 35 -8.84 -10.19 -1.78
C GLY A 35 -8.65 -8.67 -1.91
N GLY A 36 -9.74 -7.89 -1.88
CA GLY A 36 -9.66 -6.43 -1.99
C GLY A 36 -8.94 -5.80 -0.79
N ILE A 37 -9.30 -6.22 0.42
CA ILE A 37 -8.67 -5.72 1.65
C ILE A 37 -7.23 -6.22 1.79
N SER A 38 -6.93 -7.47 1.43
CA SER A 38 -5.55 -7.97 1.40
C SER A 38 -4.68 -7.20 0.40
N ASN A 39 -5.18 -6.91 -0.80
CA ASN A 39 -4.47 -6.08 -1.78
C ASN A 39 -4.25 -4.65 -1.28
N PHE A 40 -5.20 -4.11 -0.51
CA PHE A 40 -5.07 -2.80 0.10
C PHE A 40 -3.97 -2.79 1.17
N TYR A 41 -3.95 -3.76 2.07
CA TYR A 41 -2.91 -3.90 3.10
C TYR A 41 -1.53 -4.15 2.52
N LEU A 42 -1.43 -5.00 1.49
CA LEU A 42 -0.19 -5.22 0.76
C LEU A 42 0.32 -3.91 0.15
N ALA A 43 -0.56 -3.15 -0.51
CA ALA A 43 -0.19 -1.86 -1.11
C ALA A 43 0.26 -0.84 -0.05
N ILE A 44 -0.37 -0.80 1.13
CA ILE A 44 0.05 0.03 2.26
C ILE A 44 1.47 -0.37 2.71
N GLY A 45 1.69 -1.66 2.95
CA GLY A 45 2.98 -2.18 3.41
C GLY A 45 4.11 -1.86 2.44
N GLU A 46 3.89 -2.08 1.15
CA GLU A 46 4.85 -1.74 0.09
C GLU A 46 5.16 -0.24 0.04
N TYR A 47 4.14 0.61 0.15
CA TYR A 47 4.30 2.06 0.05
C TYR A 47 5.07 2.65 1.23
N TYR A 48 4.71 2.28 2.46
CA TYR A 48 5.38 2.74 3.68
C TYR A 48 6.62 1.90 4.04
N ARG A 49 6.95 0.89 3.23
CA ARG A 49 8.10 -0.02 3.42
C ARG A 49 8.07 -0.72 4.79
N VAL A 50 6.88 -1.14 5.21
CA VAL A 50 6.66 -1.96 6.41
C VAL A 50 6.15 -3.34 6.02
N PRO A 51 6.49 -4.40 6.77
CA PRO A 51 5.99 -5.74 6.47
C PRO A 51 4.47 -5.81 6.68
N GLU A 52 3.77 -6.67 5.94
CA GLU A 52 2.30 -6.81 6.04
C GLU A 52 1.81 -7.10 7.46
N ARG A 53 2.59 -7.86 8.25
CA ARG A 53 2.30 -8.12 9.67
C ARG A 53 2.17 -6.84 10.51
N GLU A 54 2.89 -5.78 10.16
CA GLU A 54 2.81 -4.48 10.84
C GLU A 54 1.47 -3.82 10.55
N VAL A 55 1.02 -3.85 9.29
CA VAL A 55 -0.30 -3.34 8.87
C VAL A 55 -1.42 -4.10 9.59
N VAL A 56 -1.31 -5.43 9.67
CA VAL A 56 -2.26 -6.28 10.40
C VAL A 56 -2.23 -5.97 11.91
N PHE A 57 -1.05 -5.78 12.50
CA PHE A 57 -0.92 -5.38 13.90
C PHE A 57 -1.65 -4.06 14.20
N ILE A 58 -1.47 -3.02 13.35
CA ILE A 58 -2.15 -1.73 13.52
C ILE A 58 -3.69 -1.91 13.48
N ARG A 59 -4.19 -2.71 12.54
CA ARG A 59 -5.62 -3.06 12.44
C ARG A 59 -6.13 -3.75 13.70
N GLU A 60 -5.40 -4.75 14.20
CA GLU A 60 -5.76 -5.52 15.40
C GLU A 60 -5.81 -4.64 16.67
N ARG A 61 -5.07 -3.53 16.68
CA ARG A 61 -5.16 -2.47 17.71
C ARG A 61 -6.41 -1.59 17.57
N ARG A 62 -7.38 -1.97 16.72
CA ARG A 62 -8.67 -1.31 16.46
C ARG A 62 -8.57 0.03 15.75
N ILE A 63 -7.52 0.23 14.96
CA ILE A 63 -7.44 1.35 14.01
C ILE A 63 -8.26 0.99 12.76
N PRO A 64 -9.18 1.85 12.29
CA PRO A 64 -9.93 1.63 11.05
C PRO A 64 -9.01 1.46 9.84
N ASP A 65 -9.46 0.73 8.82
CA ASP A 65 -8.62 0.39 7.65
C ASP A 65 -8.03 1.63 6.95
N TYR A 66 -8.82 2.70 6.81
CA TYR A 66 -8.40 3.94 6.15
C TYR A 66 -7.54 4.84 7.02
N ASP A 67 -7.49 4.56 8.32
CA ASP A 67 -6.67 5.26 9.30
C ASP A 67 -5.27 4.63 9.39
N ILE A 68 -5.09 3.37 8.96
CA ILE A 68 -3.77 2.71 8.96
C ILE A 68 -2.73 3.50 8.14
N PRO A 69 -3.04 3.97 6.90
CA PRO A 69 -2.16 4.89 6.18
C PRO A 69 -1.84 6.16 6.97
N VAL A 70 -2.77 6.71 7.75
CA VAL A 70 -2.56 7.93 8.55
C VAL A 70 -1.57 7.66 9.68
N VAL A 71 -1.69 6.52 10.36
CA VAL A 71 -0.76 6.08 11.41
C VAL A 71 0.66 6.01 10.85
N LEU A 72 0.86 5.28 9.75
CA LEU A 72 2.17 5.11 9.13
C LEU A 72 2.74 6.42 8.59
N PHE A 73 1.90 7.23 7.95
CA PHE A 73 2.26 8.55 7.42
C PHE A 73 2.80 9.50 8.49
N LEU A 74 2.13 9.53 9.66
CA LEU A 74 2.53 10.36 10.78
C LEU A 74 3.75 9.79 11.49
N ALA A 75 3.81 8.47 11.70
CA ALA A 75 4.96 7.80 12.31
C ALA A 75 6.26 8.09 11.54
N GLU A 76 6.22 7.95 10.20
CA GLU A 76 7.35 8.25 9.32
C GLU A 76 7.81 9.72 9.45
N ARG A 77 6.87 10.67 9.47
CA ARG A 77 7.18 12.12 9.52
C ARG A 77 7.64 12.59 10.90
N ALA A 78 7.04 12.04 11.95
CA ALA A 78 7.45 12.31 13.32
C ALA A 78 8.72 11.54 13.71
N ARG A 79 9.14 10.55 12.90
CA ARG A 79 10.25 9.63 13.18
C ARG A 79 10.08 8.91 14.52
N VAL A 80 8.90 8.33 14.72
CA VAL A 80 8.54 7.52 15.89
C VAL A 80 7.95 6.20 15.42
N GLU A 81 7.93 5.21 16.30
CA GLU A 81 7.26 3.92 16.02
C GLU A 81 5.74 4.11 15.84
N PRO A 82 5.08 3.32 14.97
CA PRO A 82 3.63 3.39 14.76
C PRO A 82 2.81 3.29 16.05
N GLU A 83 3.25 2.47 17.01
CA GLU A 83 2.58 2.29 18.30
C GLU A 83 2.42 3.61 19.08
N VAL A 84 3.37 4.53 18.97
CA VAL A 84 3.26 5.84 19.62
C VAL A 84 2.06 6.60 19.05
N ILE A 85 1.88 6.60 17.73
CA ILE A 85 0.76 7.28 17.07
C ILE A 85 -0.57 6.60 17.42
N ILE A 86 -0.60 5.27 17.45
CA ILE A 86 -1.77 4.47 17.85
C ILE A 86 -2.20 4.83 19.27
N ASP A 87 -1.26 4.93 20.22
CA ASP A 87 -1.56 5.27 21.61
C ASP A 87 -2.19 6.66 21.75
N TYR A 88 -1.73 7.66 21.01
CA TYR A 88 -2.40 8.95 20.99
C TYR A 88 -3.81 8.86 20.40
N ARG A 89 -3.99 8.10 19.31
CA ARG A 89 -5.29 7.93 18.67
C ARG A 89 -6.29 7.25 19.61
N LEU A 90 -5.89 6.17 20.27
CA LEU A 90 -6.74 5.42 21.20
C LEU A 90 -7.06 6.19 22.49
N ARG A 91 -6.27 7.22 22.83
CA ARG A 91 -6.61 8.20 23.90
C ARG A 91 -7.63 9.26 23.45
N GLY A 92 -8.18 9.15 22.24
CA GLY A 92 -9.22 10.03 21.72
C GLY A 92 -8.72 11.32 21.10
N ARG A 93 -7.42 11.41 20.75
CA ARG A 93 -6.91 12.59 20.03
C ARG A 93 -7.31 12.55 18.55
N SER A 94 -7.66 13.71 18.00
CA SER A 94 -7.85 13.87 16.56
C SER A 94 -6.52 13.71 15.82
N TRP A 95 -6.56 13.35 14.55
CA TRP A 95 -5.36 13.28 13.71
C TRP A 95 -4.63 14.61 13.64
N MET A 96 -5.37 15.72 13.64
CA MET A 96 -4.78 17.06 13.71
C MET A 96 -4.12 17.37 15.05
N ASP A 97 -4.70 16.97 16.18
CA ASP A 97 -4.05 17.15 17.48
C ASP A 97 -2.76 16.34 17.58
N ILE A 98 -2.76 15.12 17.03
CA ILE A 98 -1.56 14.27 16.95
C ILE A 98 -0.50 14.96 16.08
N THR A 99 -0.88 15.45 14.90
CA THR A 99 0.01 16.19 13.99
C THR A 99 0.71 17.35 14.70
N LEU A 100 -0.09 18.20 15.36
CA LEU A 100 0.42 19.38 16.05
C LEU A 100 1.24 19.00 17.30
N HIS A 101 0.88 17.92 18.00
CA HIS A 101 1.63 17.42 19.15
C HIS A 101 3.08 17.06 18.76
N PHE A 102 3.28 16.45 17.59
CA PHE A 102 4.61 16.13 17.06
C PHE A 102 5.29 17.31 16.34
N GLY A 103 4.73 18.53 16.43
CA GLY A 103 5.29 19.72 15.80
C GLY A 103 5.24 19.70 14.27
N LEU A 104 4.40 18.85 13.68
CA LEU A 104 4.25 18.76 12.24
C LEU A 104 3.29 19.85 11.74
N ASP A 105 3.61 20.41 10.57
CA ASP A 105 2.76 21.42 9.92
C ASP A 105 1.64 20.73 9.11
N PRO A 106 0.37 21.18 9.20
CA PRO A 106 -0.72 20.62 8.41
C PRO A 106 -0.47 20.59 6.89
N GLN A 107 0.43 21.44 6.36
CA GLN A 107 0.86 21.39 4.96
C GLN A 107 1.34 20.00 4.51
N ILE A 108 1.78 19.11 5.41
CA ILE A 108 2.19 17.74 5.05
C ILE A 108 1.08 16.97 4.31
N TYR A 109 -0.19 17.28 4.59
CA TYR A 109 -1.32 16.58 3.98
C TYR A 109 -1.67 17.10 2.58
N TYR A 110 -1.19 18.28 2.21
CA TYR A 110 -1.58 18.89 0.94
C TYR A 110 -1.08 18.09 -0.28
N VAL A 111 -2.01 17.70 -1.14
CA VAL A 111 -1.74 17.10 -2.46
C VAL A 111 -2.07 18.16 -3.52
N PRO A 112 -1.13 18.57 -4.38
CA PRO A 112 -1.42 19.54 -5.42
C PRO A 112 -2.32 18.92 -6.50
N VAL A 113 -3.42 19.61 -6.83
CA VAL A 113 -4.36 19.23 -7.89
C VAL A 113 -4.76 20.44 -8.71
N ARG A 114 -5.12 20.21 -9.97
CA ARG A 114 -5.62 21.25 -10.89
C ARG A 114 -7.09 21.59 -10.62
N GLU A 115 -7.86 20.59 -10.20
CA GLU A 115 -9.30 20.69 -9.97
C GLU A 115 -9.67 19.90 -8.70
N VAL A 116 -10.57 20.46 -7.89
CA VAL A 116 -11.07 19.82 -6.68
C VAL A 116 -12.46 19.24 -6.98
N TYR A 117 -12.54 17.91 -7.00
CA TYR A 117 -13.79 17.18 -7.24
C TYR A 117 -14.57 17.00 -5.94
N GLY A 118 -15.77 17.61 -5.88
CA GLY A 118 -16.86 17.32 -4.93
C GLY A 118 -16.48 17.20 -3.44
N PRO A 119 -17.45 16.83 -2.59
CA PRO A 119 -17.13 16.20 -1.32
C PRO A 119 -16.37 14.87 -1.56
N PRO A 120 -15.49 14.45 -0.63
CA PRO A 120 -15.19 15.08 0.65
C PRO A 120 -14.14 16.20 0.59
N TYR A 121 -13.46 16.40 -0.54
CA TYR A 121 -12.23 17.22 -0.57
C TYR A 121 -12.45 18.73 -0.53
N GLY A 122 -13.65 19.21 -0.87
CA GLY A 122 -13.94 20.65 -0.89
C GLY A 122 -13.61 21.37 0.42
N HIS A 123 -13.87 20.72 1.56
CA HIS A 123 -13.61 21.28 2.89
C HIS A 123 -12.10 21.38 3.16
N ALA A 124 -11.36 20.26 3.11
CA ALA A 124 -9.91 20.24 3.25
C ALA A 124 -9.19 21.28 2.36
N TYR A 125 -9.47 21.29 1.05
CA TYR A 125 -8.83 22.24 0.12
C TYR A 125 -9.23 23.69 0.38
N GLY A 126 -10.42 23.94 0.94
CA GLY A 126 -10.84 25.25 1.41
C GLY A 126 -9.88 25.82 2.45
N HIS A 127 -9.42 25.01 3.42
CA HIS A 127 -8.44 25.44 4.42
C HIS A 127 -7.11 25.88 3.80
N TYR A 128 -6.64 25.19 2.76
CA TYR A 128 -5.38 25.50 2.09
C TYR A 128 -5.41 26.77 1.23
N LYS A 129 -6.59 27.22 0.82
CA LYS A 129 -6.75 28.50 0.09
C LYS A 129 -6.59 29.72 1.01
N ASN A 130 -6.65 29.55 2.33
CA ASN A 130 -6.49 30.64 3.28
C ASN A 130 -5.01 31.10 3.36
N LYS A 131 -4.78 32.42 3.39
CA LYS A 131 -3.44 33.01 3.50
C LYS A 131 -2.74 32.64 4.80
N ASN A 132 -3.49 32.37 5.88
CA ASN A 132 -2.91 31.99 7.16
C ASN A 132 -2.81 30.47 7.34
N LYS A 133 -1.77 29.88 6.76
CA LYS A 133 -1.51 28.43 6.79
C LYS A 133 -1.33 27.85 8.19
N ARG A 134 -0.94 28.66 9.19
CA ARG A 134 -0.77 28.24 10.59
C ARG A 134 -2.10 27.99 11.32
N LYS A 135 -3.24 28.37 10.73
CA LYS A 135 -4.59 28.17 11.29
C LYS A 135 -5.35 27.02 10.65
N ILE A 136 -4.70 26.22 9.80
CA ILE A 136 -5.35 25.08 9.16
C ILE A 136 -5.72 24.07 10.23
N ARG A 137 -7.02 23.73 10.28
CA ARG A 137 -7.59 22.71 11.13
C ARG A 137 -8.46 21.83 10.26
N LEU A 138 -7.96 20.63 9.98
CA LEU A 138 -8.71 19.59 9.30
C LEU A 138 -9.47 18.77 10.35
N ASP A 139 -10.61 18.22 9.99
CA ASP A 139 -11.18 17.13 10.78
C ASP A 139 -10.47 15.80 10.45
N ASP A 140 -10.85 14.74 11.16
CA ASP A 140 -10.24 13.43 10.96
C ASP A 140 -10.51 12.88 9.55
N ASP A 141 -11.72 13.10 9.03
CA ASP A 141 -12.11 12.61 7.70
C ASP A 141 -11.30 13.31 6.61
N ASP A 142 -11.08 14.62 6.72
CA ASP A 142 -10.21 15.38 5.83
C ASP A 142 -8.79 14.81 5.84
N VAL A 143 -8.22 14.53 7.01
CA VAL A 143 -6.88 13.93 7.11
C VAL A 143 -6.84 12.55 6.46
N VAL A 144 -7.81 11.68 6.78
CA VAL A 144 -7.94 10.33 6.21
C VAL A 144 -8.04 10.41 4.69
N ASN A 145 -8.90 11.28 4.15
CA ASN A 145 -9.07 11.43 2.71
C ASN A 145 -7.79 11.96 2.03
N MET A 146 -7.11 12.94 2.62
CA MET A 146 -5.89 13.51 2.04
C MET A 146 -4.72 12.52 2.05
N VAL A 147 -4.55 11.74 3.12
CA VAL A 147 -3.50 10.72 3.21
C VAL A 147 -3.77 9.57 2.25
N ASN A 148 -5.01 9.08 2.15
CA ASN A 148 -5.35 8.01 1.22
C ASN A 148 -5.27 8.46 -0.25
N LEU A 149 -5.67 9.71 -0.54
CA LEU A 149 -5.46 10.32 -1.85
C LEU A 149 -3.98 10.29 -2.24
N ARG A 150 -3.10 10.78 -1.34
CA ARG A 150 -1.66 10.76 -1.55
C ARG A 150 -1.15 9.34 -1.81
N PHE A 151 -1.45 8.43 -0.88
CA PHE A 151 -0.99 7.05 -0.92
C PHE A 151 -1.34 6.38 -2.25
N ILE A 152 -2.61 6.41 -2.67
CA ILE A 152 -3.06 5.74 -3.90
C ILE A 152 -2.41 6.40 -5.13
N SER A 153 -2.39 7.73 -5.17
CA SER A 153 -1.81 8.46 -6.30
C SER A 153 -0.31 8.19 -6.46
N GLU A 154 0.45 8.27 -5.37
CA GLU A 154 1.91 8.09 -5.40
C GLU A 154 2.27 6.62 -5.64
N ARG A 155 1.63 5.66 -4.96
CA ARG A 155 1.91 4.22 -5.12
C ARG A 155 1.73 3.74 -6.55
N TYR A 156 0.71 4.22 -7.23
CA TYR A 156 0.39 3.76 -8.60
C TYR A 156 0.81 4.75 -9.68
N GLY A 157 1.28 5.95 -9.33
CA GLY A 157 1.47 7.05 -10.29
C GLY A 157 0.18 7.36 -11.03
N TYR A 158 -0.92 7.45 -10.28
CA TYR A 158 -2.27 7.71 -10.79
C TYR A 158 -2.68 9.14 -10.45
N ALA A 159 -3.37 9.82 -11.36
CA ALA A 159 -3.69 11.24 -11.16
C ALA A 159 -4.57 11.42 -9.91
N PRO A 160 -4.20 12.32 -8.98
CA PRO A 160 -4.99 12.55 -7.77
C PRO A 160 -6.41 13.00 -8.06
N GLU A 161 -6.62 13.80 -9.10
CA GLU A 161 -7.95 14.21 -9.55
C GLU A 161 -8.86 13.02 -9.87
N GLU A 162 -8.31 11.95 -10.44
CA GLU A 162 -9.09 10.76 -10.77
C GLU A 162 -9.46 9.95 -9.52
N VAL A 163 -8.54 9.87 -8.55
CA VAL A 163 -8.81 9.30 -7.22
C VAL A 163 -9.90 10.11 -6.51
N MET A 164 -9.83 11.44 -6.57
CA MET A 164 -10.86 12.32 -6.02
C MET A 164 -12.20 12.09 -6.71
N ARG A 165 -12.21 11.95 -8.04
CA ARG A 165 -13.42 11.70 -8.82
C ARG A 165 -14.11 10.40 -8.41
N MET A 166 -13.37 9.30 -8.29
CA MET A 166 -13.95 8.02 -7.83
C MET A 166 -14.49 8.16 -6.40
N ARG A 167 -13.70 8.75 -5.49
CA ARG A 167 -14.15 8.99 -4.10
C ARG A 167 -15.42 9.83 -4.02
N SER A 168 -15.54 10.88 -4.86
CA SER A 168 -16.71 11.77 -4.88
C SER A 168 -17.99 11.10 -5.38
N ARG A 169 -17.87 9.96 -6.08
CA ARG A 169 -19.01 9.13 -6.51
C ARG A 169 -19.50 8.16 -5.44
N GLY A 170 -18.79 8.07 -4.31
CA GLY A 170 -19.11 7.17 -3.21
C GLY A 170 -18.19 5.96 -3.07
N ASP A 171 -17.24 5.76 -3.98
CA ASP A 171 -16.29 4.65 -3.90
C ASP A 171 -15.43 4.77 -2.64
N ASN A 172 -15.13 3.65 -2.00
CA ASN A 172 -14.24 3.60 -0.84
C ASN A 172 -12.79 3.30 -1.26
N PHE A 173 -11.83 3.54 -0.38
CA PHE A 173 -10.40 3.44 -0.75
C PHE A 173 -9.94 2.02 -1.09
N ILE A 174 -10.60 0.97 -0.57
CA ILE A 174 -10.31 -0.43 -0.96
C ILE A 174 -10.72 -0.66 -2.42
N VAL A 175 -11.92 -0.23 -2.81
CA VAL A 175 -12.43 -0.34 -4.19
C VAL A 175 -11.56 0.48 -5.13
N ILE A 176 -11.28 1.73 -4.78
CA ILE A 176 -10.43 2.63 -5.58
C ILE A 176 -9.04 2.03 -5.78
N ASN A 177 -8.41 1.50 -4.72
CA ASN A 177 -7.11 0.87 -4.81
C ASN A 177 -7.13 -0.31 -5.80
N GLU A 178 -8.15 -1.16 -5.74
CA GLU A 178 -8.28 -2.31 -6.63
C GLU A 178 -8.46 -1.89 -8.10
N ASP A 179 -9.30 -0.89 -8.36
CA ASP A 179 -9.56 -0.38 -9.71
C ASP A 179 -8.32 0.28 -10.32
N VAL A 180 -7.62 1.10 -9.54
CA VAL A 180 -6.36 1.74 -9.97
C VAL A 180 -5.29 0.69 -10.26
N ARG A 181 -5.15 -0.31 -9.38
CA ARG A 181 -4.20 -1.42 -9.54
C ARG A 181 -4.47 -2.22 -10.81
N ARG A 182 -5.73 -2.55 -11.09
CA ARG A 182 -6.14 -3.25 -12.32
C ARG A 182 -5.86 -2.40 -13.56
N SER A 183 -6.26 -1.14 -13.56
CA SER A 183 -6.01 -0.21 -14.68
C SER A 183 -4.52 -0.10 -15.02
N LYS A 184 -3.64 -0.09 -14.01
CA LYS A 184 -2.18 -0.07 -14.23
C LYS A 184 -1.66 -1.40 -14.79
N LYS A 185 -2.18 -2.52 -14.32
CA LYS A 185 -1.84 -3.85 -14.84
C LYS A 185 -2.24 -3.98 -16.31
N ASP A 186 -3.43 -3.52 -16.69
CA ASP A 186 -3.91 -3.59 -18.08
C ASP A 186 -3.07 -2.71 -19.01
N LYS A 187 -2.74 -1.48 -18.60
CA LYS A 187 -1.83 -0.60 -19.35
C LYS A 187 -0.43 -1.22 -19.54
N TYR A 188 0.04 -1.99 -18.55
CA TYR A 188 1.33 -2.67 -18.66
C TYR A 188 1.30 -3.79 -19.71
N TYR A 189 0.24 -4.61 -19.75
CA TYR A 189 0.10 -5.65 -20.78
C TYR A 189 -0.08 -5.06 -22.18
N ASP A 190 -0.95 -4.07 -22.37
CA ASP A 190 -1.14 -3.40 -23.66
C ASP A 190 0.17 -2.79 -24.21
N LYS A 191 0.99 -2.20 -23.34
CA LYS A 191 2.31 -1.68 -23.73
C LYS A 191 3.25 -2.81 -24.17
N ARG A 192 3.29 -3.91 -23.42
CA ARG A 192 4.15 -5.06 -23.71
C ARG A 192 3.78 -5.73 -25.03
N ASP A 193 2.49 -5.90 -25.30
CA ASP A 193 2.00 -6.51 -26.53
C ASP A 193 2.35 -5.65 -27.74
N LYS A 194 2.17 -4.32 -27.65
CA LYS A 194 2.63 -3.37 -28.68
C LYS A 194 4.13 -3.39 -28.93
N GLU A 195 4.94 -3.61 -27.89
CA GLU A 195 6.39 -3.76 -28.04
C GLU A 195 6.77 -5.09 -28.69
N TRP A 196 6.06 -6.17 -28.37
CA TRP A 196 6.23 -7.48 -28.98
C TRP A 196 5.87 -7.46 -30.48
N ASP A 197 4.71 -6.90 -30.83
CA ASP A 197 4.27 -6.72 -32.23
C ASP A 197 5.29 -5.91 -33.05
N LYS A 198 5.88 -4.87 -32.46
CA LYS A 198 6.91 -4.06 -33.11
C LYS A 198 8.19 -4.85 -33.36
N ARG A 199 8.62 -5.68 -32.41
CA ARG A 199 9.80 -6.55 -32.55
C ARG A 199 9.57 -7.60 -33.63
N GLU A 200 8.43 -8.28 -33.60
CA GLU A 200 8.08 -9.32 -34.58
C GLU A 200 8.02 -8.75 -36.00
N ARG A 201 7.39 -7.57 -36.19
CA ARG A 201 7.40 -6.86 -37.48
C ARG A 201 8.80 -6.49 -37.96
N LYS A 202 9.72 -6.17 -37.05
CA LYS A 202 11.11 -5.84 -37.40
C LYS A 202 11.87 -7.09 -37.84
N GLU A 203 11.77 -8.17 -37.07
CA GLU A 203 12.39 -9.46 -37.40
C GLU A 203 11.86 -10.04 -38.71
N MET A 204 10.55 -9.95 -38.97
CA MET A 204 9.97 -10.38 -40.24
C MET A 204 10.52 -9.58 -41.43
N LYS A 205 10.71 -8.27 -41.28
CA LYS A 205 11.33 -7.43 -42.32
C LYS A 205 12.80 -7.80 -42.55
N GLU A 206 13.54 -8.13 -41.50
CA GLU A 206 14.94 -8.56 -41.60
C GLU A 206 15.05 -9.92 -42.30
N ARG A 207 14.23 -10.91 -41.91
CA ARG A 207 14.13 -12.20 -42.61
C ARG A 207 13.78 -12.03 -44.09
N ASN A 208 12.79 -11.19 -44.42
CA ASN A 208 12.42 -10.94 -45.82
C ASN A 208 13.54 -10.28 -46.64
N LYS A 209 14.41 -9.47 -46.02
CA LYS A 209 15.59 -8.92 -46.71
C LYS A 209 16.62 -10.01 -46.95
N GLU A 210 16.90 -10.84 -45.96
CA GLU A 210 17.86 -11.94 -46.06
C GLU A 210 17.47 -12.95 -47.15
N TRP A 211 16.19 -13.34 -47.21
CA TRP A 211 15.65 -14.20 -48.27
C TRP A 211 15.83 -13.59 -49.68
N LYS A 212 15.62 -12.27 -49.83
CA LYS A 212 15.82 -11.58 -51.11
C LYS A 212 17.29 -11.49 -51.54
N HIS A 213 18.22 -11.49 -50.59
CA HIS A 213 19.66 -11.52 -50.88
C HIS A 213 20.15 -12.92 -51.24
N GLN A 214 19.60 -13.98 -50.65
CA GLN A 214 19.98 -15.37 -50.98
C GLN A 214 19.39 -15.88 -52.31
N GLY A 215 18.26 -15.34 -52.75
CA GLY A 215 17.63 -15.71 -54.03
C GLY A 215 18.29 -15.11 -55.28
N LYS A 216 19.31 -14.25 -55.14
CA LYS A 216 19.91 -13.48 -56.25
C LYS A 216 21.26 -14.03 -56.75
N GLY A 217 21.63 -15.25 -56.36
CA GLY A 217 22.94 -15.85 -56.67
C GLY A 217 22.86 -17.30 -57.16
N ARG A 218 21.77 -17.71 -57.84
CA ARG A 218 21.62 -19.04 -58.45
C ARG A 218 21.17 -18.99 -59.92
N ASP A 219 21.55 -17.94 -60.62
CA ASP A 219 21.38 -17.84 -62.07
C ASP A 219 22.76 -17.67 -62.71
N ASP A 220 23.63 -18.69 -62.60
CA ASP A 220 24.85 -18.86 -63.41
C ASP A 220 25.04 -20.36 -63.73
#